data_AF-A0A833Z143-F1
#
_entry.id   AF-A0A833Z143-F1
#
_cell.length_a   1.000
_cell.length_b   1.000
_cell.length_c   1.000
_cell.angle_alpha   90.00
_cell.angle_beta   90.00
_cell.angle_gamma   90.00
#
_symmetry.space_group_name_H-M   'P 1'
#
loop_
_entity.id
_entity.type
_entity.pdbx_description
1 polymer ?
#
loop_
_entity_poly.entity_id
_entity_poly.type
_entity_poly.pdbx_seq_one_letter_code
_entity_poly.pdbx_strand_id
1 'polypeptide(L)'
;MIGHKTSLKNFKKIEIIPSISSDHKGLKLETNPKGKKPKHSKSCRLNNMLLNNEWVKNEIREEIKRFLETNENELTTIQNLWDRAKAVLRGMFIVIQTYQRRIQRFQTNNLTLGIQELEEQQPRQPRQSRRKEITKIRAELNDIEAKSTILRITESRSWFFEKINKMDKPLSRLIKKKKKR
;
A
#
# COMPACT_ATOMS: atom_id res chain seq x y z
N MET A 1 18.54 -5.22 -24.29
CA MET A 1 17.51 -4.69 -23.36
C MET A 1 17.78 -5.16 -21.92
N ILE A 2 18.47 -4.31 -21.16
CA ILE A 2 18.89 -4.54 -19.76
C ILE A 2 17.81 -3.92 -18.86
N GLY A 3 16.83 -4.71 -18.43
CA GLY A 3 15.63 -4.18 -17.72
C GLY A 3 15.38 -4.71 -16.31
N HIS A 4 16.14 -5.70 -15.82
CA HIS A 4 15.80 -6.40 -14.57
C HIS A 4 16.85 -6.31 -13.46
N LYS A 5 18.03 -5.73 -13.70
CA LYS A 5 19.11 -5.63 -12.69
C LYS A 5 19.04 -4.38 -11.81
N THR A 6 18.15 -3.43 -12.12
CA THR A 6 18.08 -2.14 -11.41
C THR A 6 17.36 -2.19 -10.08
N SER A 7 16.55 -3.22 -9.80
CA SER A 7 15.79 -3.34 -8.55
C SER A 7 16.64 -3.72 -7.33
N LEU A 8 17.76 -4.43 -7.52
CA LEU A 8 18.61 -4.90 -6.40
C LEU A 8 19.34 -3.74 -5.70
N LYS A 9 19.55 -2.61 -6.38
CA LYS A 9 20.18 -1.40 -5.82
C LYS A 9 19.33 -0.72 -4.73
N ASN A 10 18.06 -1.11 -4.59
CA ASN A 10 17.14 -0.51 -3.62
C ASN A 10 17.20 -1.18 -2.24
N PHE A 11 17.83 -2.35 -2.14
CA PHE A 11 17.95 -3.12 -0.90
C PHE A 11 19.34 -2.93 -0.31
N LYS A 12 19.41 -2.67 0.99
CA LYS A 12 20.65 -2.58 1.77
C LYS A 12 21.25 -3.96 2.00
N LYS A 13 20.39 -4.94 2.29
CA LYS A 13 20.78 -6.31 2.59
C LYS A 13 19.71 -7.29 2.10
N ILE A 14 20.14 -8.43 1.58
CA ILE A 14 19.28 -9.53 1.14
C ILE A 14 19.87 -10.80 1.74
N GLU A 15 19.09 -11.51 2.55
CA GLU A 15 19.50 -12.75 3.20
C GLU A 15 18.48 -13.84 2.93
N ILE A 16 18.96 -15.06 2.64
CA ILE A 16 18.13 -16.25 2.57
C ILE A 16 18.18 -16.90 3.95
N ILE A 17 17.04 -17.06 4.59
CA ILE A 17 16.92 -17.71 5.89
C ILE A 17 17.05 -19.21 5.66
N PRO A 18 18.07 -19.87 6.23
CA PRO A 18 18.19 -21.32 6.13
C PRO A 18 17.02 -21.96 6.88
N SER A 19 16.34 -22.89 6.21
CA SER A 19 15.29 -23.72 6.78
C SER A 19 15.65 -25.18 6.54
N ILE A 20 15.46 -26.01 7.56
CA ILE A 20 15.69 -27.47 7.51
C ILE A 20 14.36 -28.20 7.25
N SER A 21 13.22 -27.57 7.60
CA SER A 21 11.89 -28.18 7.56
C SER A 21 11.13 -27.98 6.25
N SER A 22 11.68 -27.22 5.29
CA SER A 22 11.05 -27.00 3.99
C SER A 22 12.07 -26.67 2.90
N ASP A 23 11.78 -27.15 1.70
CA ASP A 23 12.51 -26.77 0.48
C ASP A 23 12.31 -25.27 0.13
N HIS A 24 11.28 -24.63 0.69
CA HIS A 24 11.06 -23.20 0.57
C HIS A 24 11.85 -22.44 1.64
N LYS A 25 12.93 -21.77 1.23
CA LYS A 25 13.71 -20.88 2.10
C LYS A 25 13.09 -19.49 2.18
N GLY A 26 12.95 -18.96 3.39
CA GLY A 26 12.48 -17.60 3.61
C GLY A 26 13.49 -16.57 3.09
N LEU A 27 13.01 -15.41 2.64
CA LEU A 27 13.87 -14.31 2.18
C LEU A 27 13.67 -13.09 3.07
N LYS A 28 14.76 -12.59 3.66
CA LYS A 28 14.79 -11.35 4.43
C LYS A 28 15.39 -10.24 3.59
N LEU A 29 14.67 -9.12 3.50
CA LEU A 29 15.07 -7.94 2.73
C LEU A 29 15.13 -6.74 3.65
N GLU A 30 16.27 -6.06 3.69
CA GLU A 30 16.44 -4.79 4.38
C GLU A 30 16.49 -3.66 3.35
N THR A 31 15.63 -2.66 3.51
CA THR A 31 15.55 -1.50 2.62
C THR A 31 15.91 -0.21 3.36
N ASN A 32 16.64 0.69 2.71
CA ASN A 32 16.88 2.01 3.27
C ASN A 32 15.61 2.89 3.20
N PRO A 33 15.17 3.52 4.30
CA PRO A 33 14.01 4.43 4.27
C PRO A 33 14.28 5.72 3.48
N LYS A 34 15.55 6.14 3.35
CA LYS A 34 15.98 7.42 2.74
C LYS A 34 16.32 7.33 1.23
N GLY A 35 16.15 6.17 0.59
CA GLY A 35 16.43 6.03 -0.85
C GLY A 35 15.45 6.84 -1.71
N LYS A 36 15.94 7.58 -2.71
CA LYS A 36 15.07 8.22 -3.71
C LYS A 36 14.17 7.14 -4.32
N LYS A 37 12.86 7.29 -4.12
CA LYS A 37 11.84 6.44 -4.73
C LYS A 37 12.12 6.39 -6.22
N PRO A 38 12.12 5.21 -6.87
CA PRO A 38 12.03 5.21 -8.31
C PRO A 38 10.73 5.95 -8.66
N LYS A 39 10.78 6.90 -9.61
CA LYS A 39 9.57 7.54 -10.16
C LYS A 39 8.77 6.46 -10.88
N HIS A 40 7.98 5.72 -10.13
CA HIS A 40 7.07 4.76 -10.69
C HIS A 40 5.89 5.53 -11.28
N SER A 41 5.43 5.09 -12.45
CA SER A 41 4.05 5.39 -12.89
C SER A 41 3.13 5.15 -11.69
N LYS A 42 2.28 6.13 -11.37
CA LYS A 42 1.25 5.98 -10.34
C LYS A 42 0.28 4.90 -10.81
N SER A 43 0.67 3.64 -10.63
CA SER A 43 -0.23 2.51 -10.78
C SER A 43 -1.41 2.82 -9.87
N CYS A 44 -2.60 2.89 -10.44
CA CYS A 44 -3.85 3.02 -9.68
C CYS A 44 -4.08 1.70 -8.94
N ARG A 45 -3.22 1.44 -7.95
CA ARG A 45 -3.27 0.26 -7.12
C ARG A 45 -4.23 0.56 -5.98
N LEU A 46 -5.23 -0.32 -5.83
CA LEU A 46 -6.14 -0.24 -4.71
C LEU A 46 -5.38 -0.52 -3.41
N ASN A 47 -5.67 0.27 -2.38
CA ASN A 47 -5.24 -0.06 -1.03
C ASN A 47 -6.13 -1.17 -0.49
N ASN A 48 -5.62 -2.41 -0.41
CA ASN A 48 -6.42 -3.55 0.06
C ASN A 48 -6.94 -3.38 1.50
N MET A 49 -6.31 -2.54 2.34
CA MET A 49 -6.82 -2.25 3.69
C MET A 49 -8.16 -1.49 3.67
N LEU A 50 -8.53 -0.85 2.54
CA LEU A 50 -9.88 -0.27 2.37
C LEU A 50 -10.97 -1.32 2.58
N LEU A 51 -10.73 -2.55 2.13
CA LEU A 51 -11.69 -3.65 2.19
C LEU A 51 -11.82 -4.26 3.58
N ASN A 52 -10.97 -3.86 4.54
CA ASN A 52 -11.13 -4.29 5.93
C ASN A 52 -12.27 -3.53 6.64
N ASN A 53 -12.70 -2.40 6.10
CA ASN A 53 -13.80 -1.62 6.67
C ASN A 53 -15.15 -2.20 6.25
N GLU A 54 -15.97 -2.59 7.23
CA GLU A 54 -17.30 -3.19 6.99
C GLU A 54 -18.22 -2.28 6.18
N TRP A 55 -18.21 -0.99 6.45
CA TRP A 55 -19.01 -0.01 5.72
C TRP A 55 -18.64 0.03 4.24
N VAL A 56 -17.33 0.03 3.93
CA VAL A 56 -16.83 0.01 2.55
C VAL A 56 -17.26 -1.28 1.84
N LYS A 57 -17.20 -2.44 2.53
CA LYS A 57 -17.64 -3.72 1.96
C LYS A 57 -19.13 -3.72 1.63
N ASN A 58 -19.96 -3.19 2.53
CA ASN A 58 -21.41 -3.11 2.32
C ASN A 58 -21.74 -2.18 1.17
N GLU A 59 -21.11 -0.99 1.11
CA GLU A 59 -21.32 -0.03 0.03
C GLU A 59 -20.98 -0.64 -1.35
N ILE A 60 -19.85 -1.37 -1.44
CA ILE A 60 -19.45 -2.07 -2.67
C ILE A 60 -20.46 -3.16 -3.05
N ARG A 61 -20.94 -3.92 -2.06
CA ARG A 61 -21.92 -4.98 -2.30
C ARG A 61 -23.23 -4.40 -2.85
N GLU A 62 -23.70 -3.30 -2.29
CA GLU A 62 -24.91 -2.62 -2.76
C GLU A 62 -24.72 -2.00 -4.14
N GLU A 63 -23.54 -1.41 -4.42
CA GLU A 63 -23.24 -0.89 -5.76
C GLU A 63 -23.19 -1.99 -6.83
N ILE A 64 -22.63 -3.16 -6.50
CA ILE A 64 -22.63 -4.32 -7.41
C ILE A 64 -24.06 -4.77 -7.71
N LYS A 65 -24.92 -4.85 -6.70
CA LYS A 65 -26.34 -5.22 -6.90
C LYS A 65 -27.05 -4.23 -7.83
N ARG A 66 -26.95 -2.93 -7.53
CA ARG A 66 -27.53 -1.85 -8.36
C ARG A 66 -27.03 -1.90 -9.79
N PHE A 67 -25.73 -2.14 -9.97
CA PHE A 67 -25.13 -2.25 -11.30
C PHE A 67 -25.72 -3.42 -12.08
N LEU A 68 -25.85 -4.61 -11.46
CA LEU A 68 -26.41 -5.79 -12.12
C LEU A 68 -27.89 -5.55 -12.48
N GLU A 69 -28.70 -5.06 -11.55
CA GLU A 69 -30.13 -4.76 -11.77
C GLU A 69 -30.39 -3.82 -12.96
N THR A 70 -29.47 -2.88 -13.23
CA THR A 70 -29.63 -1.90 -14.32
C THR A 70 -28.94 -2.27 -15.63
N ASN A 71 -27.96 -3.18 -15.61
CA ASN A 71 -27.11 -3.45 -16.78
C ASN A 71 -27.18 -4.90 -17.27
N GLU A 72 -27.80 -5.81 -16.51
CA GLU A 72 -28.02 -7.19 -16.92
C GLU A 72 -29.17 -7.26 -17.93
N ASN A 73 -28.83 -7.31 -19.22
CA ASN A 73 -29.76 -7.48 -20.33
C ASN A 73 -29.36 -8.70 -21.15
N GLU A 74 -30.33 -9.44 -21.70
CA GLU A 74 -30.11 -10.67 -22.50
C GLU A 74 -29.14 -10.48 -23.68
N LEU A 75 -29.05 -9.26 -24.22
CA LEU A 75 -28.20 -8.92 -25.36
C LEU A 75 -26.75 -8.56 -24.97
N THR A 76 -26.45 -8.41 -23.68
CA THR A 76 -25.13 -7.93 -23.22
C THR A 76 -24.19 -9.10 -22.97
N THR A 77 -23.07 -9.16 -23.69
CA THR A 77 -22.04 -10.16 -23.43
C THR A 77 -21.48 -10.03 -22.02
N ILE A 78 -21.29 -11.16 -21.32
CA ILE A 78 -20.71 -11.24 -19.97
C ILE A 78 -19.41 -10.44 -19.85
N GLN A 79 -18.57 -10.45 -20.89
CA GLN A 79 -17.32 -9.69 -20.92
C GLN A 79 -17.54 -8.17 -20.84
N ASN A 80 -18.49 -7.65 -21.60
CA ASN A 80 -18.84 -6.22 -21.59
C ASN A 80 -19.46 -5.81 -20.25
N LEU A 81 -20.30 -6.67 -19.68
CA LEU A 81 -20.87 -6.47 -18.34
C LEU A 81 -19.77 -6.38 -17.28
N TRP A 82 -18.80 -7.29 -17.31
CA TRP A 82 -17.65 -7.30 -16.40
C TRP A 82 -16.72 -6.09 -16.59
N ASP A 83 -16.44 -5.69 -17.83
CA ASP A 83 -15.60 -4.51 -18.11
C ASP A 83 -16.25 -3.21 -17.61
N ARG A 84 -17.56 -3.07 -17.78
CA ARG A 84 -18.34 -1.95 -17.22
C ARG A 84 -18.36 -1.97 -15.69
N ALA A 85 -18.65 -3.12 -15.08
CA ALA A 85 -18.66 -3.28 -13.63
C ALA A 85 -17.31 -2.85 -13.01
N LYS A 86 -16.19 -3.31 -13.60
CA LYS A 86 -14.84 -2.93 -13.17
C LYS A 86 -14.60 -1.43 -13.26
N ALA A 87 -15.08 -0.76 -14.31
CA ALA A 87 -14.91 0.68 -14.48
C ALA A 87 -15.67 1.46 -13.40
N VAL A 88 -16.93 1.09 -13.13
CA VAL A 88 -17.77 1.67 -12.08
C VAL A 88 -17.11 1.50 -10.71
N LEU A 89 -16.78 0.27 -10.34
CA LEU A 89 -16.14 -0.04 -9.07
C LEU A 89 -14.81 0.71 -8.89
N ARG A 90 -14.02 0.84 -9.97
CA ARG A 90 -12.78 1.61 -9.92
C ARG A 90 -13.01 3.09 -9.63
N GLY A 91 -14.02 3.71 -10.25
CA GLY A 91 -14.40 5.08 -9.94
C GLY A 91 -14.78 5.25 -8.47
N MET A 92 -15.61 4.36 -7.95
CA MET A 92 -16.03 4.32 -6.57
C MET A 92 -14.85 4.20 -5.59
N PHE A 93 -13.93 3.27 -5.85
CA PHE A 93 -12.72 3.12 -5.02
C PHE A 93 -11.85 4.36 -4.99
N ILE A 94 -11.72 5.07 -6.13
CA ILE A 94 -10.97 6.32 -6.20
C ILE A 94 -11.62 7.37 -5.29
N VAL A 95 -12.95 7.50 -5.33
CA VAL A 95 -13.70 8.44 -4.49
C VAL A 95 -13.53 8.12 -3.00
N ILE A 96 -13.69 6.86 -2.59
CA ILE A 96 -13.51 6.45 -1.19
C ILE A 96 -12.07 6.72 -0.74
N GLN A 97 -11.09 6.41 -1.57
CA GLN A 97 -9.67 6.61 -1.24
C GLN A 97 -9.31 8.10 -1.12
N THR A 98 -9.83 8.96 -2.01
CA THR A 98 -9.59 10.41 -1.92
C THR A 98 -10.23 11.01 -0.67
N TYR A 99 -11.45 10.58 -0.34
CA TYR A 99 -12.14 10.99 0.88
C TYR A 99 -11.36 10.59 2.14
N GLN A 100 -10.91 9.34 2.25
CA GLN A 100 -10.12 8.89 3.40
C GLN A 100 -8.78 9.64 3.53
N ARG A 101 -8.09 9.88 2.42
CA ARG A 101 -6.85 10.68 2.41
C ARG A 101 -7.11 12.11 2.90
N ARG A 102 -8.25 12.71 2.53
CA ARG A 102 -8.65 14.04 3.01
C ARG A 102 -8.84 14.04 4.52
N ILE A 103 -9.57 13.07 5.07
CA ILE A 103 -9.77 12.95 6.52
C ILE A 103 -8.45 12.75 7.26
N GLN A 104 -7.63 11.79 6.82
CA GLN A 104 -6.34 11.52 7.44
C GLN A 104 -5.45 12.76 7.45
N ARG A 105 -5.40 13.48 6.33
CA ARG A 105 -4.63 14.73 6.23
C ARG A 105 -5.13 15.80 7.19
N PHE A 106 -6.45 15.97 7.29
CA PHE A 106 -7.05 16.92 8.22
C PHE A 106 -6.70 16.56 9.68
N GLN A 107 -6.83 15.29 10.05
CA GLN A 107 -6.46 14.81 11.39
C GLN A 107 -4.98 15.05 11.69
N THR A 108 -4.07 14.65 10.80
CA THR A 108 -2.63 14.88 10.97
C THR A 108 -2.32 16.38 11.12
N ASN A 109 -2.90 17.23 10.26
CA ASN A 109 -2.68 18.67 10.31
C ASN A 109 -3.17 19.27 11.64
N ASN A 110 -4.37 18.91 12.10
CA ASN A 110 -4.91 19.41 13.37
C ASN A 110 -4.06 18.99 14.56
N LEU A 111 -3.63 17.73 14.63
CA LEU A 111 -2.76 17.24 15.71
C LEU A 111 -1.38 17.92 15.67
N THR A 112 -0.88 18.22 14.48
CA THR A 112 0.42 18.91 14.29
C THR A 112 0.33 20.35 14.77
N LEU A 113 -0.73 21.08 14.38
CA LEU A 113 -0.99 22.44 14.85
C LEU A 113 -1.18 22.48 16.37
N GLY A 114 -1.96 21.54 16.91
CA GLY A 114 -2.18 21.44 18.36
C GLY A 114 -0.88 21.19 19.15
N ILE A 115 0.02 20.34 18.65
CA ILE A 115 1.34 20.17 19.28
C ILE A 115 2.15 21.46 19.23
N GLN A 116 2.19 22.15 18.09
CA GLN A 116 2.96 23.40 17.95
C GLN A 116 2.50 24.45 18.96
N GLU A 117 1.19 24.66 19.10
CA GLU A 117 0.63 25.60 20.07
C GLU A 117 0.99 25.24 21.51
N LEU A 118 0.90 23.95 21.88
CA LEU A 118 1.24 23.49 23.22
C LEU A 118 2.75 23.63 23.50
N GLU A 119 3.60 23.39 22.50
CA GLU A 119 5.06 23.55 22.61
C GLU A 119 5.47 25.01 22.77
N GLU A 120 4.82 25.95 22.07
CA GLU A 120 5.04 27.39 22.21
C GLU A 120 4.63 27.93 23.59
N GLN A 121 3.56 27.39 24.17
CA GLN A 121 3.09 27.78 25.51
C GLN A 121 3.93 27.19 26.64
N GLN A 122 4.60 26.06 26.40
CA GLN A 122 5.37 25.35 27.43
C GLN A 122 6.52 26.17 28.06
N PRO A 123 7.37 26.90 27.31
CA PRO A 123 8.42 27.74 27.91
C PRO A 123 7.85 28.96 28.64
N ARG A 124 6.69 29.49 28.20
CA ARG A 124 6.05 30.67 28.82
C ARG A 124 5.40 30.33 30.16
N GLN A 125 4.75 29.17 30.25
CA GLN A 125 4.05 28.72 31.46
C GLN A 125 4.23 27.21 31.64
N PRO A 126 5.32 26.74 32.25
CA PRO A 126 5.57 25.31 32.40
C PRO A 126 4.45 24.60 33.19
N ARG A 127 3.76 23.65 32.55
CA ARG A 127 2.75 22.81 33.21
C ARG A 127 2.99 21.33 32.94
N GLN A 128 2.88 20.50 33.97
CA GLN A 128 3.04 19.05 33.85
C GLN A 128 1.88 18.41 33.09
N SER A 129 0.66 18.94 33.23
CA SER A 129 -0.51 18.50 32.45
C SER A 129 -0.29 18.68 30.95
N ARG A 130 0.24 19.85 30.53
CA ARG A 130 0.55 20.13 29.13
C ARG A 130 1.59 19.18 28.55
N ARG A 131 2.64 18.83 29.32
CA ARG A 131 3.63 17.81 28.89
C ARG A 131 2.96 16.46 28.62
N LYS A 132 2.05 16.02 29.50
CA LYS A 132 1.30 14.77 29.31
C LYS A 132 0.45 14.81 28.03
N GLU A 133 -0.18 15.94 27.75
CA GLU A 133 -0.99 16.15 26.55
C GLU A 133 -0.15 16.10 25.26
N ILE A 134 0.99 16.80 25.23
CA ILE A 134 1.95 16.72 24.11
C ILE A 134 2.39 15.28 23.86
N THR A 135 2.74 14.54 24.92
CA THR A 135 3.13 13.12 24.79
C THR A 135 1.99 12.27 24.23
N LYS A 136 0.74 12.51 24.66
CA LYS A 136 -0.43 11.81 24.14
C LYS A 136 -0.64 12.08 22.64
N ILE A 137 -0.63 13.33 22.21
CA ILE A 137 -0.84 13.69 20.79
C ILE A 137 0.29 13.15 19.92
N ARG A 138 1.54 13.17 20.42
CA ARG A 138 2.67 12.54 19.72
C ARG A 138 2.50 11.03 19.56
N ALA A 139 1.96 10.35 20.57
CA ALA A 139 1.64 8.93 20.45
C ALA A 139 0.56 8.68 19.37
N GLU A 140 -0.49 9.49 19.33
CA GLU A 140 -1.54 9.41 18.30
C GLU A 140 -0.98 9.65 16.88
N LEU A 141 -0.08 10.64 16.70
CA LEU A 141 0.60 10.86 15.43
C LEU A 141 1.48 9.67 15.03
N ASN A 142 2.22 9.08 15.97
CA ASN A 142 3.02 7.88 15.72
C ASN A 142 2.16 6.70 15.28
N ASP A 143 0.97 6.53 15.85
CA ASP A 143 0.03 5.48 15.44
C ASP A 143 -0.48 5.68 14.02
N ILE A 144 -0.76 6.93 13.62
CA ILE A 144 -1.14 7.28 12.24
C ILE A 144 0.02 6.99 11.28
N GLU A 145 1.24 7.38 11.64
CA GLU A 145 2.44 7.10 10.84
C GLU A 145 2.73 5.60 10.74
N ALA A 146 2.53 4.84 11.81
CA ALA A 146 2.68 3.39 11.84
C ALA A 146 1.73 2.72 10.84
N LYS A 147 0.44 3.10 10.82
CA LYS A 147 -0.55 2.61 9.84
C LYS A 147 -0.12 2.92 8.40
N SER A 148 0.36 4.13 8.14
CA SER A 148 0.90 4.53 6.82
C SER A 148 2.15 3.72 6.42
N THR A 149 3.00 3.42 7.40
CA THR A 149 4.21 2.62 7.19
C THR A 149 3.88 1.16 6.86
N ILE A 150 2.90 0.56 7.55
CA ILE A 150 2.39 -0.78 7.24
C ILE A 150 1.87 -0.85 5.80
N LEU A 151 1.10 0.15 5.36
CA LEU A 151 0.62 0.25 3.98
C LEU A 151 1.77 0.25 2.97
N ARG A 152 2.80 1.08 3.21
CA ARG A 152 3.99 1.15 2.35
C ARG A 152 4.77 -0.16 2.31
N ILE A 153 4.85 -0.88 3.43
CA ILE A 153 5.48 -2.21 3.49
C ILE A 153 4.69 -3.20 2.65
N THR A 154 3.36 -3.23 2.78
CA THR A 154 2.48 -4.10 2.00
C THR A 154 2.57 -3.81 0.50
N GLU A 155 2.59 -2.54 0.10
CA GLU A 155 2.81 -2.14 -1.29
C GLU A 155 4.17 -2.60 -1.82
N SER A 156 5.23 -2.44 -1.01
CA SER A 156 6.59 -2.84 -1.36
C SER A 156 6.72 -4.36 -1.51
N ARG A 157 6.11 -5.13 -0.59
CA ARG A 157 6.03 -6.60 -0.67
C ARG A 157 5.31 -7.02 -1.94
N SER A 158 4.14 -6.46 -2.21
CA SER A 158 3.36 -6.83 -3.38
C SER A 158 4.07 -6.49 -4.69
N TRP A 159 4.75 -5.34 -4.76
CA TRP A 159 5.60 -4.97 -5.89
C TRP A 159 6.73 -5.97 -6.10
N PHE A 160 7.38 -6.39 -5.01
CA PHE A 160 8.46 -7.36 -5.06
C PHE A 160 7.99 -8.70 -5.62
N PHE A 161 6.85 -9.22 -5.16
CA PHE A 161 6.25 -10.46 -5.69
C PHE A 161 5.91 -10.36 -7.19
N GLU A 162 5.30 -9.26 -7.64
CA GLU A 162 4.99 -9.04 -9.07
C GLU A 162 6.23 -9.00 -9.96
N LYS A 163 7.37 -8.56 -9.41
CA LYS A 163 8.65 -8.50 -10.12
C LYS A 163 9.41 -9.82 -10.09
N ILE A 164 9.35 -10.57 -8.98
CA ILE A 164 10.01 -11.88 -8.87
C ILE A 164 9.41 -12.90 -9.83
N ASN A 165 8.08 -12.96 -9.97
CA ASN A 165 7.45 -13.90 -10.91
C ASN A 165 7.86 -13.65 -12.38
N LYS A 166 8.47 -12.49 -12.66
CA LYS A 166 9.04 -12.17 -13.98
C LYS A 166 10.49 -12.64 -14.13
N MET A 167 11.15 -13.12 -13.08
CA MET A 167 12.50 -13.69 -13.11
C MET A 167 12.55 -15.11 -13.67
N ASP A 168 11.42 -15.83 -13.71
CA ASP A 168 11.35 -17.17 -14.29
C ASP A 168 11.70 -17.19 -15.79
N LYS A 169 11.35 -16.13 -16.53
CA LYS A 169 11.74 -16.00 -17.95
C LYS A 169 13.26 -15.86 -18.12
N PRO A 170 13.96 -14.96 -17.42
CA PRO A 170 15.42 -14.93 -17.38
C PRO A 170 16.07 -16.24 -16.89
N LEU A 171 15.56 -16.86 -15.82
CA LEU A 171 16.10 -18.08 -15.23
C LEU A 171 15.94 -19.28 -16.17
N SER A 172 14.75 -19.47 -16.75
CA SER A 172 14.48 -20.52 -17.74
C SER A 172 15.34 -20.35 -18.99
N ARG A 173 15.60 -19.12 -19.44
CA ARG A 173 16.55 -18.85 -20.55
C ARG A 173 17.98 -19.22 -20.18
N LEU A 174 18.43 -18.97 -18.96
CA LEU A 174 19.76 -19.37 -18.48
C LEU A 174 19.88 -20.90 -18.42
N ILE A 175 18.87 -21.59 -17.90
CA ILE A 175 18.83 -23.06 -17.84
C ILE A 175 18.82 -23.65 -19.27
N LYS A 176 18.02 -23.10 -20.18
CA LYS A 176 18.02 -23.51 -21.60
C LYS A 176 19.37 -23.29 -22.27
N LYS A 177 20.09 -22.20 -21.96
CA LYS A 177 21.46 -21.98 -22.45
C LYS A 177 22.46 -22.99 -21.89
N LYS A 178 22.31 -23.40 -20.62
CA LYS A 178 23.15 -24.43 -20.01
C LYS A 178 22.90 -25.83 -20.60
N LYS A 179 21.66 -26.16 -20.97
CA LYS A 179 21.30 -27.46 -21.58
C LYS A 179 21.64 -27.59 -23.07
N LYS A 180 21.99 -26.49 -23.75
CA LYS A 180 22.41 -26.47 -25.17
C LYS A 180 23.93 -26.48 -25.35
N ARG A 181 24.67 -26.54 -24.25
CA ARG A 181 26.10 -26.89 -24.22
C ARG A 181 26.20 -28.33 -23.74
#